data_AF-A0A9E5EY70-F1
#
_entry.id   AF-A0A9E5EY70-F1
#
_cell.length_a   1.000
_cell.length_b   1.000
_cell.length_c   1.000
_cell.angle_alpha   90.00
_cell.angle_beta   90.00
_cell.angle_gamma   90.00
#
_symmetry.space_group_name_H-M   'P 1'
#
loop_
_entity.id
_entity.type
_entity.pdbx_description
1 polymer ?
#
loop_
_entity_poly.entity_id
_entity_poly.type
_entity_poly.pdbx_seq_one_letter_code
_entity_poly.pdbx_strand_id
1 'polypeptide(L)'
;KGVAATLGPVAEPYTIAFPKPAEFFGFLATGKYTLVETYSRTTYLTSWMTVLVGDPLYNPYKNTPMVKESLIEPSPKSKSEK
;
A
#
# COMPACT_ATOMS: atom_id res chain seq x y z
N LYS A 1 -7.19 -4.65 22.06
CA LYS A 1 -6.93 -5.41 20.81
C LYS A 1 -7.94 -4.94 19.77
N GLY A 2 -7.50 -4.62 18.56
CA GLY A 2 -8.35 -4.06 17.51
C GLY A 2 -7.57 -3.97 16.21
N VAL A 3 -8.23 -3.50 15.15
CA VAL A 3 -7.66 -3.32 13.82
C VAL A 3 -7.67 -1.83 13.50
N ALA A 4 -6.50 -1.25 13.22
CA ALA A 4 -6.38 0.17 12.86
C ALA A 4 -6.78 0.44 11.40
N ALA A 5 -6.49 -0.51 10.53
CA ALA A 5 -6.88 -0.50 9.12
C ALA A 5 -6.95 -1.93 8.59
N THR A 6 -7.86 -2.19 7.66
CA THR A 6 -7.93 -3.42 6.88
C THR A 6 -8.27 -3.10 5.44
N LEU A 7 -7.84 -3.94 4.51
CA LEU A 7 -8.27 -3.89 3.13
C LEU A 7 -8.67 -5.29 2.68
N GLY A 8 -9.66 -5.38 1.80
CA GLY A 8 -10.10 -6.66 1.31
C GLY A 8 -11.19 -6.52 0.25
N PRO A 9 -11.47 -7.61 -0.45
CA PRO A 9 -12.46 -7.56 -1.49
C PRO A 9 -13.89 -7.70 -0.99
N VAL A 10 -14.81 -7.09 -1.71
CA VAL A 10 -16.27 -7.25 -1.52
C VAL A 10 -16.85 -8.36 -2.40
N ALA A 11 -16.15 -8.78 -3.45
CA ALA A 11 -16.53 -9.87 -4.35
C ALA A 11 -15.27 -10.64 -4.80
N GLU A 12 -15.24 -11.20 -6.01
CA GLU A 12 -14.05 -11.85 -6.57
C GLU A 12 -13.19 -10.83 -7.36
N PRO A 13 -12.17 -10.21 -6.77
CA PRO A 13 -11.26 -9.34 -7.48
C PRO A 13 -10.27 -10.16 -8.31
N TYR A 14 -9.78 -9.57 -9.40
CA TYR A 14 -8.54 -10.06 -9.96
C TYR A 14 -7.40 -9.85 -8.97
N THR A 15 -6.45 -10.79 -8.89
CA THR A 15 -5.30 -10.71 -7.98
C THR A 15 -4.47 -9.44 -8.20
N ILE A 16 -4.46 -8.91 -9.43
CA ILE A 16 -3.77 -7.65 -9.77
C ILE A 16 -4.44 -6.41 -9.17
N ALA A 17 -5.69 -6.49 -8.73
CA ALA A 17 -6.43 -5.37 -8.15
C ALA A 17 -6.00 -5.08 -6.70
N PHE A 18 -5.30 -6.02 -6.05
CA PHE A 18 -4.74 -5.78 -4.73
C PHE A 18 -3.47 -4.93 -4.82
N PRO A 19 -3.26 -4.00 -3.88
CA PRO A 19 -1.97 -3.36 -3.75
C PRO A 19 -0.91 -4.41 -3.42
N LYS A 20 0.27 -4.28 -4.03
CA LYS A 20 1.39 -5.19 -3.76
C LYS A 20 1.83 -5.00 -2.31
N PRO A 21 1.80 -6.05 -1.45
CA PRO A 21 2.07 -5.88 -0.02
C PRO A 21 3.44 -5.26 0.29
N ALA A 22 4.48 -5.64 -0.47
CA ALA A 22 5.83 -5.09 -0.29
C ALA A 22 5.87 -3.57 -0.52
N GLU A 23 5.16 -3.08 -1.53
CA GLU A 23 5.07 -1.65 -1.84
C GLU A 23 4.17 -0.94 -0.83
N PHE A 24 2.99 -1.50 -0.53
CA PHE A 24 2.03 -0.91 0.41
C PHE A 24 2.66 -0.70 1.79
N PHE A 25 3.20 -1.76 2.39
CA PHE A 25 3.82 -1.64 3.71
C PHE A 25 5.14 -0.86 3.64
N GLY A 26 5.89 -0.98 2.55
CA GLY A 26 7.10 -0.19 2.31
C GLY A 26 6.81 1.31 2.35
N PHE A 27 5.84 1.79 1.56
CA PHE A 27 5.47 3.20 1.49
C PHE A 27 4.85 3.71 2.80
N LEU A 28 3.98 2.92 3.44
CA LEU A 28 3.43 3.30 4.75
C LEU A 28 4.54 3.44 5.79
N ALA A 29 5.49 2.50 5.82
CA ALA A 29 6.63 2.47 6.73
C ALA A 29 7.63 3.62 6.53
N THR A 30 7.58 4.34 5.39
CA THR A 30 8.37 5.57 5.22
C THR A 30 7.89 6.72 6.08
N GLY A 31 6.63 6.70 6.54
CA GLY A 31 6.01 7.80 7.27
C GLY A 31 5.71 9.04 6.41
N LYS A 32 6.03 9.02 5.12
CA LYS A 32 5.78 10.14 4.19
C LYS A 32 4.33 10.21 3.71
N TYR A 33 3.64 9.06 3.69
CA TYR A 33 2.30 8.90 3.13
C TYR A 33 1.33 8.45 4.21
N THR A 34 0.11 8.96 4.12
CA THR A 34 -1.04 8.46 4.86
C THR A 34 -1.51 7.12 4.30
N LEU A 35 -2.40 6.45 5.03
CA LEU A 35 -3.01 5.18 4.62
C LEU A 35 -3.68 5.28 3.25
N VAL A 36 -4.45 6.34 3.00
CA VAL A 36 -5.16 6.51 1.71
C VAL A 36 -4.21 6.81 0.56
N GLU A 37 -3.17 7.61 0.80
CA GLU A 37 -2.15 7.93 -0.21
C GLU A 37 -1.35 6.68 -0.57
N THR A 38 -0.98 5.88 0.43
CA THR A 38 -0.29 4.59 0.23
C THR A 38 -1.16 3.64 -0.58
N TYR A 39 -2.44 3.49 -0.23
CA TYR A 39 -3.38 2.66 -0.99
C TYR A 39 -3.51 3.13 -2.44
N SER A 40 -3.73 4.43 -2.64
CA SER A 40 -3.91 5.02 -3.97
C SER A 40 -2.67 4.90 -4.84
N ARG A 41 -1.48 4.98 -4.24
CA ARG A 41 -0.19 4.84 -4.94
C ARG A 41 0.11 3.40 -5.38
N THR A 42 -0.35 2.43 -4.61
CA THR A 42 0.04 1.01 -4.78
C THR A 42 -1.06 0.15 -5.40
N THR A 43 -2.30 0.64 -5.44
CA THR A 43 -3.38 -0.01 -6.19
C THR A 43 -3.23 0.25 -7.69
N TYR A 44 -3.42 -0.79 -8.51
CA TYR A 44 -3.45 -0.63 -9.97
C TYR A 44 -4.80 -0.12 -10.48
N LEU A 45 -5.87 -0.35 -9.72
CA LEU A 45 -7.24 -0.04 -10.12
C LEU A 45 -7.89 0.84 -9.05
N THR A 46 -8.33 2.03 -9.43
CA THR A 46 -8.96 3.00 -8.52
C THR A 46 -10.34 2.56 -8.05
N SER A 47 -11.09 1.82 -8.90
CA SER A 47 -12.41 1.29 -8.58
C SER A 47 -12.54 -0.14 -9.10
N TRP A 48 -12.37 -1.10 -8.21
CA TRP A 48 -12.66 -2.52 -8.47
C TRP A 48 -12.77 -3.26 -7.15
N MET A 49 -13.92 -3.87 -6.86
CA MET A 49 -14.23 -4.90 -5.84
C MET A 49 -13.37 -5.00 -4.55
N THR A 50 -12.68 -3.94 -4.13
CA THR A 50 -11.73 -3.88 -3.02
C THR A 50 -12.06 -2.63 -2.21
N VAL A 51 -12.17 -2.80 -0.90
CA VAL A 51 -12.48 -1.74 0.04
C VAL A 51 -11.35 -1.62 1.05
N LEU A 52 -10.87 -0.40 1.23
CA LEU A 52 -10.01 0.00 2.32
C LEU A 52 -10.88 0.55 3.46
N VAL A 53 -10.73 -0.02 4.67
CA VAL A 53 -11.40 0.43 5.89
C VAL A 53 -10.34 0.90 6.87
N GLY A 54 -10.40 2.19 7.24
CA GLY A 54 -9.47 2.83 8.18
C GLY A 54 -9.61 4.35 8.11
N ASP A 55 -8.89 5.08 8.97
CA ASP A 55 -8.78 6.53 8.87
C ASP A 55 -7.91 6.90 7.66
N PRO A 56 -8.42 7.65 6.66
CA PRO A 56 -7.65 8.05 5.50
C PRO A 56 -6.34 8.77 5.85
N LEU A 57 -6.33 9.56 6.94
CA LEU A 57 -5.17 10.34 7.39
C LEU A 57 -4.24 9.57 8.33
N TYR A 58 -4.50 8.28 8.57
CA TYR A 58 -3.67 7.46 9.44
C TYR A 58 -2.23 7.38 8.90
N ASN A 59 -1.26 7.84 9.72
CA ASN A 59 0.16 7.81 9.39
C ASN A 59 0.99 7.50 10.66
N PRO A 60 1.15 6.20 11.00
CA PRO A 60 1.79 5.81 12.25
C PRO A 60 3.31 6.05 12.28
N TYR A 61 3.95 6.17 11.12
CA TYR A 61 5.42 6.28 11.01
C TYR A 61 5.91 7.71 10.74
N LYS A 62 5.01 8.71 10.78
CA LYS A 62 5.34 10.12 10.51
C LYS A 62 6.56 10.64 11.28
N ASN A 63 6.62 10.33 12.57
CA ASN A 63 7.70 10.79 13.46
C ASN A 63 8.81 9.74 13.65
N THR A 64 8.62 8.53 13.13
CA THR A 64 9.57 7.43 13.26
C THR A 64 9.56 6.58 11.98
N PRO A 65 10.17 7.09 10.89
CA PRO A 65 10.29 6.34 9.64
C PRO A 65 11.07 5.03 9.84
N MET A 66 10.53 3.92 9.35
CA MET A 66 11.15 2.59 9.49
C MET A 66 11.91 2.17 8.23
N VAL A 67 11.55 2.71 7.05
CA VAL A 67 12.11 2.35 5.75
C VAL A 67 12.44 3.61 4.96
N LYS A 68 13.59 3.61 4.26
CA LYS A 68 13.91 4.65 3.27
C LYS A 68 13.20 4.35 1.95
N GLU A 69 12.57 5.35 1.35
CA GLU A 69 11.81 5.18 0.10
C GLU A 69 12.65 4.60 -1.06
N SER A 70 13.96 4.88 -1.09
CA SER A 70 14.88 4.35 -2.11
C SER A 70 15.06 2.82 -2.08
N LEU A 71 14.63 2.15 -1.01
CA LEU A 71 14.73 0.70 -0.85
C LEU A 71 13.45 -0.02 -1.30
N ILE A 72 12.41 0.73 -1.68
CA ILE A 72 11.13 0.16 -2.12
C ILE A 72 11.23 -0.14 -3.61
N GLU A 73 11.25 -1.42 -3.96
CA GLU A 73 11.29 -1.88 -5.35
C GLU A 73 9.87 -2.22 -5.86
N PRO A 74 9.44 -1.66 -7.01
CA PRO A 74 8.20 -2.06 -7.64
C PRO A 74 8.22 -3.53 -8.10
N SER A 75 7.09 -4.22 -7.95
CA SER A 75 6.89 -5.57 -8.46
C SER A 75 5.93 -5.55 -9.66
N PRO A 76 6.26 -6.14 -10.82
CA PRO A 76 7.42 -6.99 -11.10
C PRO A 76 8.71 -6.21 -11.29
N LYS A 77 9.85 -6.81 -10.88
CA LYS A 77 11.18 -6.24 -11.14
C LYS A 77 11.34 -6.05 -12.64
N SER A 78 11.63 -4.83 -13.08
CA SER A 78 12.12 -4.65 -14.44
C SER A 78 13.39 -5.48 -14.56
N LYS A 79 13.44 -6.40 -15.53
CA LYS A 79 14.71 -7.03 -15.87
C LYS A 79 15.61 -5.89 -16.33
N SER A 80 16.65 -5.60 -15.57
CA SER A 80 17.77 -4.81 -16.08
C SER A 80 18.30 -5.61 -17.28
N GLU A 81 18.02 -5.11 -18.48
CA GLU A 81 18.56 -5.67 -19.72
C GLU A 81 20.08 -5.67 -19.57
N LYS A 82 20.69 -6.85 -19.67
CA LYS A 82 22.16 -7.00 -19.69
C LYS A 82 22.68 -6.65 -21.07
#